data_AF-A0A7S4ESM4-F1
#
_entry.id   AF-A0A7S4ESM4-F1
#
_cell.length_a   1.000
_cell.length_b   1.000
_cell.length_c   1.000
_cell.angle_alpha   90.00
_cell.angle_beta   90.00
_cell.angle_gamma   90.00
#
_symmetry.space_group_name_H-M   'P 1'
#
loop_
_entity.id
_entity.type
_entity.pdbx_description
1 polymer ?
#
loop_
_entity_poly.entity_id
_entity_poly.type
_entity_poly.pdbx_seq_one_letter_code
_entity_poly.pdbx_strand_id
1 'polypeptide(L)'
;MEEVTLADLQLRLGKQYLFVHHGSCEHTLVVTSCWLAGRQDAHAAAQYPLLVWQARERPKRCSVCRAKAYWEVHNDDRADAPRCLLCYTCRFEWHYSRALNDGRGQALRRDYRAYRFID
;
A
#
# COMPACT_ATOMS: atom_id res chain seq x y z
N MET A 1 -7.55 -14.85 -1.72
CA MET A 1 -8.28 -14.89 -0.43
C MET A 1 -9.78 -14.74 -0.67
N GLU A 2 -10.30 -15.33 -1.75
CA GLU A 2 -11.75 -15.23 -2.07
C GLU A 2 -12.57 -16.32 -1.39
N GLU A 3 -11.96 -17.45 -1.02
CA GLU A 3 -12.68 -18.63 -0.52
C GLU A 3 -12.59 -18.83 1.01
N VAL A 4 -11.73 -18.07 1.70
CA VAL A 4 -11.50 -18.23 3.15
C VAL A 4 -11.67 -16.87 3.81
N THR A 5 -12.62 -16.79 4.75
CA THR A 5 -12.96 -15.60 5.52
C THR A 5 -12.38 -15.68 6.93
N LEU A 6 -12.40 -14.57 7.67
CA LEU A 6 -12.04 -14.57 9.10
C LEU A 6 -12.95 -15.48 9.95
N ALA A 7 -14.20 -15.72 9.50
CA ALA A 7 -15.15 -16.58 10.21
C ALA A 7 -14.78 -18.07 10.12
N ASP A 8 -14.02 -18.47 9.09
CA ASP A 8 -13.54 -19.84 8.92
C ASP A 8 -12.36 -20.17 9.84
N LEU A 9 -11.82 -19.17 10.54
CA LEU A 9 -10.65 -19.32 11.39
C LEU A 9 -11.02 -19.96 12.73
N GLN A 10 -10.39 -21.11 13.05
CA GLN A 10 -10.36 -21.61 14.42
C GLN A 10 -9.46 -20.73 15.28
N LEU A 11 -10.10 -19.77 15.94
CA LEU A 11 -9.43 -18.72 16.69
C LEU A 11 -8.76 -19.25 17.97
N ARG A 12 -7.52 -18.81 18.19
CA ARG A 12 -6.73 -19.00 19.40
C ARG A 12 -6.04 -17.68 19.72
N LEU A 13 -6.27 -17.17 20.93
CA LEU A 13 -5.65 -15.92 21.36
C LEU A 13 -4.13 -16.06 21.43
N GLY A 14 -3.43 -15.01 21.03
CA GLY A 14 -1.96 -14.95 21.01
C GLY A 14 -1.29 -15.79 19.93
N LYS A 15 -2.04 -16.58 19.15
CA LYS A 15 -1.50 -17.34 18.02
C LYS A 15 -1.25 -16.43 16.83
N GLN A 16 -0.15 -16.68 16.13
CA GLN A 16 0.17 -16.05 14.85
C GLN A 16 -0.53 -16.76 13.70
N TYR A 17 -1.13 -15.96 12.82
CA TYR A 17 -1.83 -16.39 11.62
C TYR A 17 -1.22 -15.71 10.40
N LEU A 18 -1.14 -16.44 9.29
CA LEU A 18 -0.67 -15.89 8.01
C LEU A 18 -1.85 -15.29 7.24
N PHE A 19 -1.71 -14.02 6.87
CA PHE A 19 -2.63 -13.29 6.03
C PHE A 19 -1.93 -12.88 4.73
N VAL A 20 -2.42 -13.37 3.60
CA VAL A 20 -1.83 -13.06 2.28
C VAL A 20 -2.70 -12.03 1.56
N HIS A 21 -2.24 -10.79 1.52
CA HIS A 21 -2.88 -9.68 0.83
C HIS A 21 -2.53 -9.72 -0.68
N HIS A 22 -3.57 -9.70 -1.53
CA HIS A 22 -3.48 -9.78 -3.00
C HIS A 22 -2.53 -10.88 -3.57
N GLY A 23 -2.39 -12.00 -2.86
CA GLY A 23 -1.67 -13.18 -3.33
C GLY A 23 -0.13 -13.08 -3.31
N SER A 24 0.45 -11.98 -2.84
CA SER A 24 1.91 -11.81 -2.82
C SER A 24 2.47 -11.09 -1.59
N CYS A 25 1.62 -10.43 -0.80
CA CYS A 25 2.05 -9.69 0.37
C CYS A 25 1.64 -10.43 1.65
N GLU A 26 2.62 -11.02 2.33
CA GLU A 26 2.41 -11.83 3.53
C GLU A 26 2.49 -10.99 4.80
N HIS A 27 1.49 -11.11 5.67
CA HIS A 27 1.40 -10.42 6.94
C HIS A 27 1.05 -11.36 8.07
N THR A 28 1.66 -11.14 9.23
CA THR A 28 1.28 -11.84 10.45
C THR A 28 0.12 -11.13 11.14
N LEU A 29 -0.98 -11.85 11.37
CA LEU A 29 -2.09 -11.41 12.20
C LEU A 29 -2.06 -12.14 13.54
N VAL A 30 -2.33 -11.42 14.63
CA VAL A 30 -2.47 -11.98 15.97
C VAL A 30 -3.73 -11.40 16.59
N VAL A 31 -4.61 -12.28 17.07
CA VAL A 31 -5.75 -11.85 17.87
C VAL A 31 -5.33 -11.87 19.33
N THR A 32 -5.25 -10.68 19.91
CA THR A 32 -4.71 -10.46 21.26
C THR A 32 -5.77 -10.59 22.35
N SER A 33 -7.03 -10.31 22.02
CA SER A 33 -8.14 -10.39 22.96
C SER A 33 -9.45 -10.74 22.26
N CYS A 34 -10.37 -11.33 23.02
CA CYS A 34 -11.77 -11.50 22.66
C CYS A 34 -12.63 -11.33 23.91
N TRP A 35 -13.81 -10.76 23.79
CA TRP A 35 -14.75 -10.60 24.89
C TRP A 35 -16.17 -10.95 24.43
N LEU A 36 -17.02 -11.30 25.39
CA LEU A 36 -18.45 -11.44 25.16
C LEU A 36 -19.06 -10.05 25.05
N ALA A 37 -19.93 -9.84 24.04
CA ALA A 37 -20.60 -8.57 23.83
C ALA A 37 -21.46 -8.21 25.06
N GLY A 38 -21.17 -7.06 25.66
CA GLY A 38 -21.92 -6.48 26.76
C GLY A 38 -23.02 -5.53 26.28
N ARG A 39 -23.80 -4.99 27.22
CA ARG A 39 -24.93 -4.09 26.91
C ARG A 39 -24.56 -2.78 26.20
N GLN A 40 -23.29 -2.39 26.27
CA GLN A 40 -22.78 -1.16 25.65
C GLN A 40 -22.19 -1.40 24.25
N ASP A 41 -22.05 -2.66 23.84
CA ASP A 41 -21.48 -3.01 22.55
C ASP A 41 -22.53 -2.95 21.44
N ALA A 42 -22.06 -2.78 20.21
CA ALA A 42 -22.91 -2.93 19.03
C ALA A 42 -23.38 -4.38 18.91
N HIS A 43 -24.69 -4.62 18.85
CA HIS A 43 -25.24 -5.97 18.69
C HIS A 43 -25.63 -6.31 17.25
N ALA A 44 -25.83 -5.30 16.39
CA ALA A 44 -26.16 -5.53 14.98
C ALA A 44 -24.88 -5.77 14.18
N ALA A 45 -24.82 -6.90 13.47
CA ALA A 45 -23.66 -7.28 12.64
C ALA A 45 -23.29 -6.19 11.61
N ALA A 46 -24.29 -5.46 11.09
CA ALA A 46 -24.09 -4.36 10.14
C ALA A 46 -23.31 -3.15 10.69
N GLN A 47 -23.13 -3.07 12.02
CA GLN A 47 -22.33 -2.02 12.65
C GLN A 47 -20.83 -2.37 12.69
N TYR A 48 -20.47 -3.62 12.36
CA TYR A 48 -19.09 -4.05 12.26
C TYR A 48 -18.59 -4.03 10.80
N PRO A 49 -17.29 -3.79 10.56
CA PRO A 49 -16.23 -3.56 11.56
C PRO A 49 -16.30 -2.16 12.19
N LEU A 50 -16.03 -2.08 13.51
CA LEU A 50 -15.95 -0.81 14.23
C LEU A 50 -14.56 -0.18 14.02
N LEU A 51 -14.53 1.07 13.56
CA LEU A 51 -13.30 1.84 13.50
C LEU A 51 -12.92 2.33 14.90
N VAL A 52 -12.18 1.51 15.64
CA VAL A 52 -11.69 1.86 16.98
C VAL A 52 -10.44 2.75 16.94
N TRP A 53 -9.70 2.71 15.84
CA TRP A 53 -8.49 3.50 15.63
C TRP A 53 -8.18 3.64 14.14
N GLN A 54 -7.75 4.83 13.73
CA GLN A 54 -7.22 5.08 12.39
C GLN A 54 -5.87 5.78 12.51
N ALA A 55 -4.84 5.23 11.86
CA ALA A 55 -3.56 5.90 11.74
C ALA A 55 -3.75 7.22 10.98
N ARG A 56 -3.09 8.29 11.44
CA ARG A 56 -2.99 9.51 10.62
C ARG A 56 -2.22 9.16 9.35
N GLU A 57 -2.83 9.41 8.20
CA GLU A 57 -2.16 9.24 6.93
C GLU A 57 -0.90 10.10 6.88
N ARG A 58 0.23 9.46 6.62
CA ARG A 58 1.50 10.15 6.42
C ARG A 58 1.60 10.53 4.95
N PRO A 59 2.02 11.77 4.63
CA PRO A 59 2.22 12.15 3.25
C PRO A 59 3.26 11.23 2.60
N LYS A 60 2.90 10.66 1.45
CA LYS A 60 3.83 9.88 0.62
C LYS A 60 4.94 10.82 0.15
N ARG A 61 6.19 10.51 0.49
CA ARG A 61 7.37 11.32 0.16
C ARG A 61 8.21 10.67 -0.93
N CYS A 62 8.75 11.49 -1.82
CA CYS A 62 9.66 11.06 -2.87
C CYS A 62 10.89 10.38 -2.26
N SER A 63 11.25 9.20 -2.76
CA SER A 63 12.43 8.44 -2.34
C SER A 63 13.74 9.19 -2.59
N VAL A 64 13.77 10.10 -3.58
CA VAL A 64 14.95 10.87 -3.98
C VAL A 64 15.02 12.20 -3.21
N CYS A 65 14.08 13.11 -3.44
CA CYS A 65 14.16 14.49 -2.94
C CYS A 65 13.28 14.78 -1.71
N ARG A 66 12.55 13.79 -1.19
CA ARG A 66 11.63 13.91 -0.04
C ARG A 66 10.44 14.87 -0.19
N ALA A 67 10.23 15.50 -1.34
CA ALA A 67 9.01 16.25 -1.68
C ALA A 67 7.76 15.34 -1.74
N LYS A 68 6.55 15.91 -1.87
CA LYS A 68 5.31 15.12 -2.04
C LYS A 68 5.42 14.20 -3.27
N ALA A 69 5.19 12.91 -3.07
CA ALA A 69 5.16 11.92 -4.14
C ALA A 69 3.74 11.80 -4.72
N TYR A 70 3.67 11.52 -6.02
CA TYR A 70 2.41 11.27 -6.72
C TYR A 70 2.42 9.98 -7.54
N TRP A 71 3.58 9.31 -7.64
CA TRP A 71 3.74 8.05 -8.35
C TRP A 71 4.38 7.00 -7.46
N GLU A 72 3.91 5.77 -7.63
CA GLU A 72 4.59 4.54 -7.20
C GLU A 72 5.18 3.86 -8.44
N VAL A 73 6.49 3.62 -8.41
CA VAL A 73 7.23 2.98 -9.49
C VAL A 73 7.71 1.62 -9.03
N HIS A 74 7.46 0.60 -9.85
CA HIS A 74 7.84 -0.79 -9.61
C HIS A 74 8.75 -1.29 -10.71
N ASN A 75 9.61 -2.24 -10.35
CA ASN A 75 10.50 -2.96 -11.27
C ASN A 75 11.39 -2.02 -12.12
N ASP A 76 11.90 -0.93 -11.52
CA ASP A 76 12.98 -0.17 -12.16
C ASP A 76 14.31 -0.83 -11.78
N ASP A 77 15.02 -1.38 -12.77
CA ASP A 77 16.30 -2.07 -12.59
C ASP A 77 17.41 -1.18 -11.99
N ARG A 78 17.23 0.14 -12.01
CA ARG A 78 18.16 1.12 -11.41
C ARG A 78 17.70 1.66 -10.05
N ALA A 79 16.57 1.20 -9.53
CA ALA A 79 16.11 1.59 -8.21
C ALA A 79 16.71 0.72 -7.11
N ASP A 80 17.10 1.35 -5.99
CA ASP A 80 17.61 0.64 -4.81
C ASP A 80 16.53 -0.16 -4.05
N ALA A 81 15.28 -0.08 -4.51
CA ALA A 81 14.14 -0.77 -3.91
C ALA A 81 13.16 -1.24 -4.99
N PRO A 82 12.45 -2.36 -4.75
CA PRO A 82 11.47 -2.89 -5.69
C PRO A 82 10.25 -1.97 -5.89
N ARG A 83 10.04 -1.04 -4.95
CA ARG A 83 9.03 0.02 -5.02
C ARG A 83 9.67 1.37 -4.67
N CYS A 84 9.42 2.38 -5.49
CA CYS A 84 9.92 3.73 -5.28
C CYS A 84 8.78 4.74 -5.39
N LEU A 85 8.72 5.68 -4.44
CA LEU A 85 7.79 6.79 -4.48
C LEU A 85 8.47 7.96 -5.18
N LEU A 86 7.88 8.52 -6.23
CA LEU A 86 8.49 9.64 -6.95
C LEU A 86 7.55 10.84 -7.03
N CYS A 87 8.14 12.04 -6.97
CA CYS A 87 7.47 13.28 -7.37
C CYS A 87 7.55 13.46 -8.90
N TYR A 88 6.91 14.51 -9.43
CA TYR A 88 6.82 14.73 -10.88
C TYR A 88 8.21 14.92 -11.49
N THR A 89 9.00 15.81 -10.88
CA THR A 89 10.34 16.17 -11.34
C THR A 89 11.27 14.96 -11.35
N CYS A 90 11.42 14.27 -10.21
CA CYS A 90 12.31 13.11 -10.13
C CYS A 90 11.87 11.98 -11.06
N ARG A 91 10.55 11.74 -11.22
CA ARG A 91 10.08 10.73 -12.19
C ARG A 91 10.45 11.13 -13.62
N PHE A 92 10.24 12.38 -14.00
CA PHE A 92 10.50 12.86 -15.35
C PHE A 92 12.00 12.81 -15.67
N GLU A 93 12.84 13.40 -14.82
CA GLU A 93 14.30 13.44 -15.01
C GLU A 93 14.93 12.04 -15.03
N TRP A 94 14.38 11.10 -14.27
CA TRP A 94 14.93 9.74 -14.20
C TRP A 94 14.52 8.84 -15.36
N HIS A 95 13.34 9.05 -15.95
CA HIS A 95 12.77 8.12 -16.93
C HIS A 95 12.55 8.70 -18.33
N TYR A 96 12.61 10.01 -18.52
CA TYR A 96 12.37 10.66 -19.80
C TYR A 96 13.60 11.47 -20.19
N SER A 97 13.93 11.46 -21.48
CA SER A 97 14.93 12.37 -22.00
C SER A 97 14.36 13.77 -21.89
N ARG A 98 15.19 14.74 -21.50
CA ARG A 98 14.91 16.13 -21.85
C ARG A 98 14.92 16.18 -23.37
N ALA A 99 13.74 16.10 -23.99
CA ALA A 99 13.68 16.35 -25.42
C ALA A 99 14.16 17.79 -25.67
N LEU A 100 15.00 17.89 -26.69
CA LEU A 100 15.58 19.12 -27.20
C LEU A 100 14.45 20.09 -27.58
N ASN A 101 14.06 20.99 -26.68
CA ASN A 101 13.28 22.21 -26.96
C ASN A 101 11.93 22.05 -27.72
N ASP A 102 11.40 20.84 -27.92
CA ASP A 102 10.22 20.56 -28.75
C ASP A 102 9.05 19.91 -27.97
N GLY A 103 9.16 19.82 -26.65
CA GLY A 103 8.03 19.53 -25.76
C GLY A 103 7.58 18.07 -25.69
N ARG A 104 8.37 17.11 -26.21
CA ARG A 104 8.02 15.68 -26.21
C ARG A 104 9.19 14.80 -25.72
N GLY A 105 9.44 14.82 -24.41
CA GLY A 105 10.42 13.92 -23.78
C GLY A 105 10.19 12.46 -24.18
N GLN A 106 11.17 11.82 -24.81
CA GLN A 106 11.08 10.39 -25.13
C GLN A 106 11.38 9.58 -23.87
N ALA A 107 10.63 8.51 -23.61
CA ALA A 107 10.96 7.61 -22.50
C ALA A 107 12.36 7.03 -22.73
N LEU A 108 13.30 7.26 -21.80
CA LEU A 108 14.65 6.70 -21.85
C LEU A 108 14.63 5.19 -21.73
N ARG A 109 13.66 4.67 -20.97
CA ARG A 109 13.51 3.24 -20.66
C ARG A 109 12.03 2.89 -20.51
N ARG A 110 11.73 1.59 -20.60
CA ARG A 110 10.37 1.01 -20.53
C ARG A 110 10.32 -0.24 -19.63
N ASP A 111 11.38 -0.47 -18.88
CA ASP A 111 11.60 -1.56 -17.92
C ASP A 111 10.71 -1.43 -16.67
N TYR A 112 10.26 -0.22 -16.34
CA TYR A 112 9.49 0.07 -15.13
C TYR A 112 7.97 0.18 -15.36
N ARG A 113 7.20 0.04 -14.29
CA ARG A 113 5.75 0.36 -14.24
C ARG A 113 5.51 1.49 -13.26
N ALA A 114 4.74 2.50 -13.66
CA ALA A 114 4.42 3.65 -12.82
C ALA A 114 2.91 3.79 -12.64
N TYR A 115 2.47 3.83 -11.39
CA TYR A 115 1.08 4.01 -11.00
C TYR A 115 0.94 5.38 -10.32
N ARG A 116 -0.01 6.19 -10.79
CA ARG A 116 -0.31 7.49 -10.16
C ARG A 116 -1.23 7.25 -8.96
N PHE A 117 -0.98 7.92 -7.84
CA PHE A 117 -1.97 7.97 -6.77
C PHE A 117 -3.20 8.72 -7.27
N ILE A 118 -4.35 8.05 -7.23
CA ILE A 118 -5.65 8.70 -7.37
C ILE A 118 -5.96 9.22 -5.96
N ASP A 119 -6.04 10.54 -5.83
CA ASP A 119 -6.61 11.18 -4.65
C ASP A 119 -8.14 11.03 -4.70
#